data_AF-A0A9D5RAS8-F1
#
_entry.id   AF-A0A9D5RAS8-F1
#
_cell.length_a   1.000
_cell.length_b   1.000
_cell.length_c   1.000
_cell.angle_alpha   90.00
_cell.angle_beta   90.00
_cell.angle_gamma   90.00
#
_symmetry.space_group_name_H-M   'P 1'
#
loop_
_entity.id
_entity.type
_entity.pdbx_description
1 polymer ?
#
loop_
_entity_poly.entity_id
_entity_poly.type
_entity_poly.pdbx_seq_one_letter_code
_entity_poly.pdbx_strand_id
1 'polypeptide(L)'
;MERTNAEFIDKTAPHTAEAERVEGGMAEKEQSYGKFKDAHSLLKAYESLEAEFTRRSQKLKAIEGELLTRSQRDKTEEKVGVREDGEEDFYGQYPLSSPQKEQIEKRLAEFSQSQHPRLDAYVKTLEEKLLETESKLSEKEQSTANDFYGDVVKEYLKKVALSRPKSVYSGGTVLTAPPNKPKTIAEASAIAKNYIKKSEP
;
A
#
# COMPACT_ATOMS: atom_id res chain seq x y z
N MET A 1 23.33 -30.71 56.84
CA MET A 1 23.02 -30.09 58.14
C MET A 1 23.13 -28.59 57.94
N GLU A 2 22.00 -27.94 57.63
CA GLU A 2 21.15 -27.20 58.58
C GLU A 2 21.74 -25.80 58.86
N ARG A 3 21.14 -24.74 58.28
CA ARG A 3 20.26 -23.72 58.94
C ARG A 3 21.09 -22.71 59.76
N THR A 4 21.00 -21.39 59.64
CA THR A 4 19.91 -20.45 59.32
C THR A 4 20.48 -19.05 59.04
N ASN A 5 20.00 -18.36 57.99
CA ASN A 5 20.07 -16.90 57.90
C ASN A 5 18.77 -16.31 58.47
N ALA A 6 18.84 -15.83 59.70
CA ALA A 6 17.95 -14.82 60.26
C ALA A 6 18.79 -13.51 60.21
N GLU A 7 18.33 -12.31 59.88
CA GLU A 7 17.02 -11.68 59.99
C GLU A 7 16.99 -10.54 58.96
N PHE A 8 15.98 -10.47 58.11
CA PHE A 8 15.58 -9.21 57.47
C PHE A 8 14.07 -9.08 57.68
N ILE A 9 13.71 -8.59 58.86
CA ILE A 9 12.32 -8.30 59.21
C ILE A 9 11.97 -6.97 58.56
N ASP A 10 11.23 -7.09 57.46
CA ASP A 10 10.45 -6.07 56.79
C ASP A 10 9.56 -5.34 57.81
N LYS A 11 9.94 -4.10 58.15
CA LYS A 11 9.09 -3.17 58.90
C LYS A 11 8.23 -2.40 57.90
N THR A 12 7.22 -3.06 57.33
CA THR A 12 6.09 -2.40 56.70
C THR A 12 4.90 -2.44 57.65
N ALA A 13 4.86 -1.47 58.55
CA ALA A 13 3.71 -1.24 59.41
C ALA A 13 2.46 -0.93 58.56
N PRO A 14 1.29 -1.51 58.85
CA PRO A 14 0.05 -1.06 58.26
C PRO A 14 -0.30 0.30 58.87
N HIS A 15 -0.14 1.38 58.10
CA HIS A 15 -0.76 2.66 58.42
C HIS A 15 -2.27 2.58 58.13
N THR A 16 -2.99 1.91 59.02
CA THR A 16 -4.42 2.16 59.21
C THR A 16 -4.54 3.50 59.92
N ALA A 17 -4.88 4.55 59.17
CA ALA A 17 -5.24 5.84 59.74
C ALA A 17 -6.63 5.72 60.37
N GLU A 18 -6.66 5.72 61.70
CA GLU A 18 -7.88 5.91 62.48
C GLU A 18 -8.45 7.30 62.18
N ALA A 19 -9.64 7.36 61.56
CA ALA A 19 -10.36 8.60 61.35
C ALA A 19 -11.08 8.98 62.65
N GLU A 20 -10.48 9.92 63.38
CA GLU A 20 -11.08 10.64 64.50
C GLU A 20 -12.36 11.35 64.03
N ARG A 21 -13.51 11.04 64.66
CA ARG A 21 -14.77 11.74 64.42
C ARG A 21 -14.72 13.10 65.09
N VAL A 22 -14.40 14.13 64.30
CA VAL A 22 -14.60 15.52 64.71
C VAL A 22 -16.05 15.92 64.39
N GLU A 23 -16.88 15.91 65.43
CA GLU A 23 -18.14 16.67 65.40
C GLU A 23 -17.81 18.17 65.47
N GLY A 24 -18.15 18.89 64.41
CA GLY A 24 -17.99 20.34 64.32
C GLY A 24 -19.06 20.93 63.41
N GLY A 25 -20.07 21.53 64.03
CA GLY A 25 -21.21 22.16 63.35
C GLY A 25 -20.82 23.38 62.51
N MET A 26 -21.35 23.37 61.29
CA MET A 26 -21.85 24.48 60.46
C MET A 26 -21.17 25.85 60.57
N ALA A 27 -20.27 26.11 59.60
CA ALA A 27 -20.21 27.37 58.91
C ALA A 27 -20.21 27.06 57.40
N GLU A 28 -21.33 27.25 56.73
CA GLU A 28 -21.49 27.07 55.28
C GLU A 28 -20.63 28.10 54.54
N LYS A 29 -19.36 27.77 54.34
CA LYS A 29 -18.63 28.19 53.16
C LYS A 29 -18.95 27.15 52.10
N GLU A 30 -19.61 27.55 51.02
CA GLU A 30 -19.80 26.72 49.83
C GLU A 30 -18.44 26.32 49.27
N GLN A 31 -17.85 25.26 49.82
CA GLN A 31 -16.66 24.64 49.27
C GLN A 31 -17.09 23.90 48.01
N SER A 32 -16.75 24.47 46.86
CA SER A 32 -16.99 23.81 45.58
C SER A 32 -16.07 22.59 45.45
N TYR A 33 -16.66 21.39 45.38
CA TYR A 33 -15.96 20.12 45.13
C TYR A 33 -15.76 19.83 43.63
N GLY A 34 -15.72 20.90 42.82
CA GLY A 34 -15.52 20.85 41.39
C GLY A 34 -16.68 20.16 40.66
N LYS A 35 -16.47 18.91 40.22
CA LYS A 35 -17.47 18.12 39.47
C LYS A 35 -18.40 17.32 40.37
N PHE A 36 -18.07 17.19 41.65
CA PHE A 36 -18.86 16.42 42.62
C PHE A 36 -19.81 17.33 43.38
N LYS A 37 -20.97 16.78 43.74
CA LYS A 37 -22.06 17.51 44.40
C LYS A 37 -21.75 17.83 45.86
N ASP A 38 -20.99 16.97 46.53
CA ASP A 38 -20.69 17.01 47.96
C ASP A 38 -19.37 16.27 48.26
N ALA A 39 -18.78 16.54 49.43
CA ALA A 39 -17.52 15.93 49.88
C ALA A 39 -17.60 14.40 49.93
N HIS A 40 -18.75 13.86 50.33
CA HIS A 40 -18.96 12.42 50.44
C HIS A 40 -18.96 11.74 49.05
N SER A 41 -19.58 12.35 48.02
CA SER A 41 -19.50 11.82 46.65
C SER A 41 -18.08 11.86 46.09
N LEU A 42 -17.29 12.89 46.43
CA LEU A 42 -15.89 12.98 46.03
C LEU A 42 -15.06 11.84 46.66
N LEU A 43 -15.23 11.61 47.97
CA LEU A 43 -14.54 10.53 48.69
C LEU A 43 -14.90 9.16 48.11
N LYS A 44 -16.19 8.91 47.87
CA LYS A 44 -16.66 7.66 47.24
C LYS A 44 -16.07 7.43 45.85
N ALA A 45 -15.87 8.50 45.08
CA ALA A 45 -15.22 8.41 43.78
C ALA A 45 -13.74 8.00 43.90
N TYR A 46 -13.02 8.55 44.87
CA TYR A 46 -11.63 8.15 45.14
C TYR A 46 -11.53 6.69 45.55
N GLU A 47 -12.37 6.23 46.48
CA GLU A 47 -12.39 4.81 46.90
C GLU A 47 -12.68 3.87 45.72
N SER A 48 -13.61 4.25 44.84
CA SER A 48 -13.90 3.45 43.64
C SER A 48 -12.72 3.40 42.66
N LEU A 49 -11.96 4.50 42.53
CA LEU A 49 -10.80 4.58 41.67
C LEU A 49 -9.63 3.77 42.22
N GLU A 50 -9.42 3.83 43.54
CA GLU A 50 -8.41 3.03 44.25
C GLU A 50 -8.69 1.53 44.10
N ALA A 51 -9.96 1.12 44.23
CA ALA A 51 -10.38 -0.27 44.01
C ALA A 51 -10.09 -0.74 42.57
N GLU A 52 -10.40 0.08 41.56
CA GLU A 52 -10.11 -0.22 40.16
C GLU A 52 -8.60 -0.28 39.88
N PHE A 53 -7.82 0.64 40.45
CA PHE A 53 -6.36 0.63 40.31
C PHE A 53 -5.75 -0.64 40.91
N THR A 54 -6.24 -1.05 42.08
CA THR A 54 -5.81 -2.29 42.76
C THR A 54 -6.17 -3.51 41.93
N ARG A 55 -7.42 -3.60 41.47
CA ARG A 55 -7.90 -4.70 40.62
C ARG A 55 -7.11 -4.80 39.32
N ARG A 56 -6.85 -3.68 38.66
CA ARG A 56 -6.07 -3.64 37.42
C ARG A 56 -4.62 -4.02 37.66
N SER A 57 -4.00 -3.55 38.74
CA SER A 57 -2.62 -3.90 39.11
C SER A 57 -2.48 -5.39 39.42
N GLN A 58 -3.45 -5.98 40.12
CA GLN A 58 -3.49 -7.43 40.37
C GLN A 58 -3.64 -8.22 39.06
N LYS A 59 -4.53 -7.78 38.17
CA LYS A 59 -4.71 -8.41 36.85
C LYS A 59 -3.45 -8.33 36.00
N LEU A 60 -2.77 -7.19 35.99
CA LEU A 60 -1.49 -7.02 35.29
C LEU A 60 -0.44 -7.96 35.86
N LYS A 61 -0.28 -8.01 37.19
CA LYS A 61 0.65 -8.93 37.86
C LYS A 61 0.37 -10.40 37.53
N ALA A 62 -0.90 -10.80 37.44
CA ALA A 62 -1.28 -12.15 37.03
C ALA A 62 -0.88 -12.43 35.58
N ILE A 63 -1.18 -11.53 34.65
CA ILE A 63 -0.82 -11.67 33.22
C ILE A 63 0.70 -11.68 33.03
N GLU A 64 1.43 -10.80 33.72
CA GLU A 64 2.90 -10.77 33.70
C GLU A 64 3.48 -12.07 34.25
N GLY A 65 2.90 -12.62 35.32
CA GLY A 65 3.26 -13.94 35.85
C GLY A 65 2.97 -15.08 34.87
N GLU A 66 1.83 -15.06 34.18
CA GLU A 66 1.49 -16.03 33.14
C GLU A 66 2.43 -15.94 31.94
N LEU A 67 2.82 -14.73 31.51
CA LEU A 67 3.81 -14.53 30.46
C LEU A 67 5.20 -15.00 30.88
N LEU A 68 5.61 -14.74 32.13
CA LEU A 68 6.90 -15.17 32.63
C LEU A 68 6.97 -16.70 32.76
N THR A 69 5.91 -17.34 33.25
CA THR A 69 5.81 -18.81 33.32
C THR A 69 5.67 -19.45 31.95
N ARG A 70 5.02 -18.79 30.98
CA ARG A 70 4.99 -19.23 29.58
C ARG A 70 6.38 -19.13 28.96
N SER A 71 7.06 -17.99 29.10
CA SER A 71 8.44 -17.82 28.64
C SER A 71 9.42 -18.80 29.32
N GLN A 72 9.20 -19.16 30.59
CA GLN A 72 10.00 -20.18 31.27
C GLN A 72 9.65 -21.60 30.83
N ARG A 73 8.40 -21.91 30.49
CA ARG A 73 8.02 -23.19 29.88
C ARG A 73 8.63 -23.34 28.49
N ASP A 74 8.58 -22.28 27.69
CA ASP A 74 9.22 -22.22 26.38
C ASP A 74 10.75 -22.39 26.51
N LYS A 75 11.39 -21.83 27.57
CA LYS A 75 12.82 -22.03 27.87
C LYS A 75 13.19 -23.39 28.50
N THR A 76 12.25 -24.05 29.18
CA THR A 76 12.50 -25.36 29.80
C THR A 76 12.38 -26.47 28.75
N GLU A 77 11.56 -26.28 27.73
CA GLU A 77 11.56 -27.11 26.51
C GLU A 77 12.78 -26.85 25.61
N GLU A 78 13.45 -25.69 25.74
CA GLU A 78 14.69 -25.34 25.04
C GLU A 78 15.96 -25.95 25.66
N LYS A 79 15.93 -26.42 26.93
CA LYS A 79 17.10 -27.04 27.59
C LYS A 79 17.23 -28.57 27.44
N VAL A 80 16.40 -29.19 26.61
CA VAL A 80 16.61 -30.56 26.10
C VAL A 80 16.65 -30.52 24.58
N GLY A 81 17.80 -30.15 24.06
CA GLY A 81 18.14 -30.27 22.65
C GLY A 81 18.78 -29.01 22.12
N VAL A 82 20.02 -29.14 21.65
CA VAL A 82 20.42 -28.44 20.42
C VAL A 82 19.35 -28.83 19.39
N ARG A 83 18.33 -27.99 19.21
CA ARG A 83 17.38 -28.17 18.13
C ARG A 83 17.92 -27.34 16.99
N GLU A 84 18.48 -28.03 16.01
CA GLU A 84 18.54 -27.52 14.65
C GLU A 84 17.10 -27.15 14.31
N ASP A 85 16.77 -25.85 14.36
CA ASP A 85 15.40 -25.38 14.17
C ASP A 85 14.90 -25.91 12.83
N GLY A 86 13.96 -26.84 12.95
CA GLY A 86 13.44 -27.63 11.86
C GLY A 86 12.84 -26.72 10.82
N GLU A 87 13.08 -27.07 9.55
CA GLU A 87 12.51 -26.36 8.40
C GLU A 87 11.00 -26.17 8.53
N GLU A 88 10.33 -27.11 9.20
CA GLU A 88 8.89 -27.20 9.38
C GLU A 88 8.31 -26.05 10.23
N ASP A 89 9.02 -25.57 11.26
CA ASP A 89 8.52 -24.49 12.12
C ASP A 89 8.56 -23.14 11.40
N PHE A 90 9.56 -22.92 10.54
CA PHE A 90 9.75 -21.66 9.82
C PHE A 90 8.62 -21.42 8.80
N TYR A 91 8.33 -22.41 7.95
CA TYR A 91 7.29 -22.27 6.92
C TYR A 91 5.88 -22.29 7.52
N GLY A 92 5.69 -22.89 8.70
CA GLY A 92 4.45 -22.80 9.47
C GLY A 92 4.22 -21.41 10.08
N GLN A 93 5.27 -20.78 10.60
CA GLN A 93 5.22 -19.41 11.14
C GLN A 93 5.07 -18.35 10.05
N TYR A 94 5.66 -18.60 8.87
CA TYR A 94 5.60 -17.69 7.72
C TYR A 94 5.03 -18.42 6.49
N PRO A 95 3.70 -18.58 6.37
CA PRO A 95 3.09 -19.31 5.25
C PRO A 95 3.48 -18.78 3.86
N LEU A 96 3.72 -17.47 3.75
CA LEU A 96 4.15 -16.78 2.53
C LEU A 96 5.59 -17.12 2.10
N SER A 97 6.41 -17.73 2.95
CA SER A 97 7.74 -18.17 2.59
C SER A 97 7.73 -19.56 1.92
N SER A 98 6.66 -20.35 2.09
CA SER A 98 6.51 -21.68 1.48
C SER A 98 6.72 -21.71 -0.04
N PRO A 99 6.13 -20.77 -0.83
CA PRO A 99 6.34 -20.73 -2.28
C PRO A 99 7.78 -20.37 -2.69
N GLN A 100 8.58 -19.84 -1.76
CA GLN A 100 9.94 -19.39 -1.99
C GLN A 100 10.98 -20.31 -1.36
N LYS A 101 10.56 -21.46 -0.82
CA LYS A 101 11.40 -22.41 -0.07
C LYS A 101 12.74 -22.70 -0.77
N GLU A 102 12.71 -23.05 -2.05
CA GLU A 102 13.91 -23.35 -2.84
C GLU A 102 14.88 -22.15 -2.95
N GLN A 103 14.34 -20.94 -3.12
CA GLN A 103 15.13 -19.70 -3.24
C GLN A 103 15.78 -19.30 -1.92
N ILE A 104 15.10 -19.59 -0.81
CA ILE A 104 15.56 -19.35 0.56
C ILE A 104 16.68 -20.34 0.90
N GLU A 105 16.48 -21.63 0.62
CA GLU A 105 17.47 -22.67 0.89
C GLU A 105 18.78 -22.47 0.12
N LYS A 106 18.69 -22.08 -1.15
CA LYS A 106 19.86 -21.78 -1.97
C LYS A 106 20.72 -20.66 -1.37
N ARG A 107 20.08 -19.65 -0.76
CA ARG A 107 20.75 -18.49 -0.17
C ARG A 107 21.15 -18.70 1.28
N LEU A 108 20.76 -19.80 1.90
CA LEU A 108 21.02 -20.05 3.32
C LEU A 108 22.51 -20.05 3.66
N ALA A 109 23.35 -20.47 2.70
CA ALA A 109 24.80 -20.44 2.83
C ALA A 109 25.37 -19.01 2.98
N GLU A 110 24.72 -18.01 2.36
CA GLU A 110 25.14 -16.60 2.39
C GLU A 110 24.98 -15.99 3.78
N PHE A 111 24.00 -16.48 4.55
CA PHE A 111 23.64 -15.98 5.88
C PHE A 111 24.12 -16.89 7.00
N SER A 112 25.06 -17.80 6.74
CA SER A 112 25.57 -18.78 7.71
C SER A 112 26.11 -18.19 9.02
N GLN A 113 26.53 -16.92 9.01
CA GLN A 113 27.05 -16.20 10.19
C GLN A 113 25.98 -15.38 10.94
N SER A 114 24.76 -15.31 10.43
CA SER A 114 23.67 -14.55 11.04
C SER A 114 23.02 -15.32 12.19
N GLN A 115 22.35 -14.59 13.09
CA GLN A 115 21.56 -15.19 14.17
C GLN A 115 20.32 -15.93 13.64
N HIS A 116 19.76 -15.50 12.51
CA HIS A 116 18.56 -16.08 11.91
C HIS A 116 18.72 -16.28 10.39
N PRO A 117 19.49 -17.29 9.95
CA PRO A 117 19.88 -17.45 8.54
C PRO A 117 18.72 -17.63 7.57
N ARG A 118 17.66 -18.36 7.97
CA ARG A 118 16.47 -18.58 7.13
C ARG A 118 15.62 -17.31 6.98
N LEU A 119 15.49 -16.51 8.05
CA LEU A 119 14.76 -15.23 8.01
C LEU A 119 15.49 -14.23 7.12
N ASP A 120 16.81 -14.11 7.29
CA ASP A 120 17.62 -13.16 6.52
C ASP A 120 17.64 -13.53 5.03
N ALA A 121 17.76 -14.82 4.72
CA ALA A 121 17.61 -15.32 3.35
C ALA A 121 16.23 -15.02 2.76
N TYR A 122 15.14 -15.16 3.54
CA TYR A 122 13.79 -14.84 3.10
C TYR A 122 13.63 -13.35 2.79
N VAL A 123 14.04 -12.47 3.70
CA VAL A 123 14.03 -11.01 3.48
C VAL A 123 14.78 -10.67 2.20
N LYS A 124 15.94 -11.29 1.97
CA LYS A 124 16.73 -11.03 0.76
C LYS A 124 15.99 -11.43 -0.52
N THR A 125 15.30 -12.57 -0.53
CA THR A 125 14.50 -12.98 -1.69
C THR A 125 13.34 -12.04 -1.98
N LEU A 126 12.77 -11.40 -0.96
CA LEU A 126 11.70 -10.42 -1.13
C LEU A 126 12.24 -9.11 -1.71
N GLU A 127 13.40 -8.65 -1.23
CA GLU A 127 14.07 -7.45 -1.77
C GLU A 127 14.35 -7.59 -3.26
N GLU A 128 14.90 -8.73 -3.70
CA GLU A 128 15.20 -8.97 -5.11
C GLU A 128 13.93 -9.00 -5.96
N LYS A 129 12.86 -9.66 -5.48
CA LYS A 129 11.58 -9.69 -6.19
C LYS A 129 10.98 -8.30 -6.31
N LEU A 130 11.11 -7.48 -5.29
CA LEU A 130 10.67 -6.10 -5.34
C LEU A 130 11.45 -5.34 -6.42
N LEU A 131 12.78 -5.47 -6.44
CA LEU A 131 13.62 -4.85 -7.46
C LEU A 131 13.28 -5.33 -8.89
N GLU A 132 13.01 -6.63 -9.08
CA GLU A 132 12.54 -7.18 -10.36
C GLU A 132 11.16 -6.65 -10.77
N THR A 133 10.26 -6.44 -9.82
CA THR A 133 8.94 -5.87 -10.13
C THR A 133 9.05 -4.40 -10.52
N GLU A 134 9.91 -3.63 -9.85
CA GLU A 134 10.15 -2.23 -10.18
C GLU A 134 10.77 -2.07 -11.56
N SER A 135 11.74 -2.92 -11.94
CA SER A 135 12.33 -2.89 -13.28
C SER A 135 11.30 -3.24 -14.36
N LYS A 136 10.47 -4.28 -14.14
CA LYS A 136 9.38 -4.66 -15.06
C LYS A 136 8.32 -3.56 -15.20
N LEU A 137 8.02 -2.84 -14.12
CA LEU A 137 7.09 -1.70 -14.16
C LEU A 137 7.70 -0.55 -14.97
N SER A 138 8.96 -0.20 -14.74
CA SER A 138 9.67 0.83 -15.52
C SER A 138 9.74 0.50 -17.01
N GLU A 139 10.04 -0.75 -17.37
CA GLU A 139 10.05 -1.20 -18.77
C GLU A 139 8.66 -1.14 -19.40
N LYS A 140 7.62 -1.53 -18.65
CA LYS A 140 6.22 -1.49 -19.13
C LYS A 140 5.68 -0.07 -19.25
N GLU A 141 6.08 0.83 -18.36
CA GLU A 141 5.76 2.26 -18.47
C GLU A 141 6.41 2.86 -19.72
N GLN A 142 7.65 2.50 -20.02
CA GLN A 142 8.32 2.95 -21.25
C GLN A 142 7.69 2.37 -22.52
N SER A 143 7.25 1.10 -22.52
CA SER A 143 6.58 0.52 -23.68
C SER A 143 5.19 1.10 -23.91
N THR A 144 4.36 1.21 -22.86
CA THR A 144 3.03 1.81 -22.95
C THR A 144 3.08 3.29 -23.32
N ALA A 145 4.10 4.02 -22.87
CA ALA A 145 4.34 5.39 -23.32
C ALA A 145 4.62 5.42 -24.83
N ASN A 146 5.58 4.63 -25.32
CA ASN A 146 5.91 4.60 -26.75
C ASN A 146 4.75 4.14 -27.64
N ASP A 147 3.96 3.18 -27.19
CA ASP A 147 2.79 2.70 -27.92
C ASP A 147 1.67 3.76 -27.95
N PHE A 148 1.40 4.41 -26.82
CA PHE A 148 0.43 5.50 -26.73
C PHE A 148 0.84 6.70 -27.61
N TYR A 149 2.10 7.14 -27.52
CA TYR A 149 2.61 8.22 -28.38
C TYR A 149 2.55 7.82 -29.85
N GLY A 150 2.86 6.57 -30.19
CA GLY A 150 2.76 6.03 -31.54
C GLY A 150 1.34 6.10 -32.10
N ASP A 151 0.33 5.77 -31.29
CA ASP A 151 -1.08 5.82 -31.70
C ASP A 151 -1.60 7.26 -31.84
N VAL A 152 -1.23 8.16 -30.91
CA VAL A 152 -1.56 9.59 -31.00
C VAL A 152 -0.93 10.22 -32.25
N VAL A 153 0.35 9.92 -32.53
CA VAL A 153 1.06 10.40 -33.72
C VAL A 153 0.42 9.83 -34.99
N LYS A 154 0.06 8.54 -35.02
CA LYS A 154 -0.67 7.94 -36.16
C LYS A 154 -2.00 8.61 -36.39
N GLU A 155 -2.79 8.86 -35.35
CA GLU A 155 -4.08 9.52 -35.47
C GLU A 155 -3.94 10.95 -36.00
N TYR A 156 -2.95 11.70 -35.48
CA TYR A 156 -2.62 13.04 -35.95
C TYR A 156 -2.18 13.03 -37.42
N LEU A 157 -1.28 12.13 -37.83
CA LEU A 157 -0.83 12.02 -39.21
C LEU A 157 -1.97 11.64 -40.17
N LYS A 158 -2.90 10.78 -39.75
CA LYS A 158 -4.12 10.47 -40.52
C LYS A 158 -4.99 11.72 -40.71
N LYS A 159 -5.21 12.49 -39.65
CA LYS A 159 -5.96 13.77 -39.73
C LYS A 159 -5.29 14.74 -40.68
N VAL A 160 -3.97 14.92 -40.57
CA VAL A 160 -3.19 15.78 -41.47
C VAL A 160 -3.24 15.30 -42.92
N ALA A 161 -3.16 13.99 -43.17
CA ALA A 161 -3.25 13.43 -44.51
C ALA A 161 -4.62 13.65 -45.15
N LEU A 162 -5.70 13.51 -44.36
CA LEU A 162 -7.08 13.75 -44.79
C LEU A 162 -7.38 15.24 -45.02
N SER A 163 -6.76 16.13 -44.23
CA SER A 163 -6.93 17.57 -44.34
C SER A 163 -6.09 18.22 -45.45
N ARG A 164 -5.24 17.46 -46.15
CA ARG A 164 -4.51 17.98 -47.31
C ARG A 164 -5.51 18.24 -48.44
N PRO A 165 -5.56 19.45 -49.00
CA PRO A 165 -6.33 19.67 -50.21
C PRO A 165 -5.83 18.70 -51.28
N LYS A 166 -6.78 18.01 -51.92
CA LYS A 166 -6.50 17.05 -52.99
C LYS A 166 -5.73 17.83 -54.06
N SER A 167 -4.42 17.63 -54.16
CA SER A 167 -3.68 18.25 -55.25
C SER A 167 -4.27 17.67 -56.53
N VAL A 168 -4.62 18.54 -57.47
CA VAL A 168 -4.98 18.08 -58.80
C VAL A 168 -3.74 17.38 -59.31
N TYR A 169 -3.82 16.05 -59.39
CA TYR A 169 -2.75 15.19 -59.84
C TYR A 169 -2.23 15.76 -61.16
N SER A 170 -0.93 16.07 -61.21
CA SER A 170 -0.18 16.22 -62.44
C SER A 170 -0.78 17.12 -63.53
N GLY A 171 -0.27 18.36 -63.63
CA GLY A 171 -0.23 19.13 -64.89
C GLY A 171 -1.58 19.35 -65.57
N GLY A 172 -2.13 20.56 -65.41
CA GLY A 172 -3.38 20.97 -66.06
C GLY A 172 -3.35 20.75 -67.57
N THR A 173 -3.93 19.63 -68.02
CA THR A 173 -4.32 19.45 -69.41
C THR A 173 -5.69 20.07 -69.57
N VAL A 174 -5.71 21.26 -70.16
CA VAL A 174 -6.96 21.88 -70.60
C VAL A 174 -7.49 21.00 -71.73
N LEU A 175 -8.65 20.38 -71.55
CA LEU A 175 -9.35 19.66 -72.62
C LEU A 175 -9.91 20.68 -73.61
N THR A 176 -9.06 21.25 -74.46
CA THR A 176 -9.51 22.03 -75.60
C THR A 176 -9.89 21.06 -76.71
N ALA A 177 -11.19 20.95 -77.01
CA ALA A 177 -11.62 20.22 -78.20
C ALA A 177 -10.96 20.84 -79.45
N PRO A 178 -10.41 20.03 -80.37
CA PRO A 178 -9.73 20.56 -81.54
C PRO A 178 -10.71 21.36 -82.42
N PRO A 179 -10.31 22.53 -82.96
CA PRO A 179 -11.19 23.33 -83.80
C PRO A 179 -11.55 22.57 -85.08
N ASN A 180 -12.84 22.36 -85.32
CA ASN A 180 -13.32 21.66 -86.50
C ASN A 180 -13.30 22.60 -87.73
N LYS A 181 -12.16 22.66 -88.41
CA LYS A 181 -11.97 23.48 -89.62
C LYS A 181 -12.20 22.61 -90.87
N PRO A 182 -13.11 22.99 -91.79
CA PRO A 182 -13.32 22.24 -93.01
C PRO A 182 -12.06 22.25 -93.88
N LYS A 183 -11.69 21.08 -94.42
CA LYS A 183 -10.50 20.95 -95.29
C LYS A 183 -10.83 21.17 -96.77
N THR A 184 -12.11 21.13 -97.13
CA THR A 184 -12.57 21.27 -98.51
C THR A 184 -13.71 22.28 -98.64
N ILE A 185 -13.86 22.86 -99.82
CA ILE A 185 -14.93 23.82 -100.12
C ILE A 185 -16.30 23.15 -99.98
N ALA A 186 -16.43 21.89 -100.38
CA ALA A 186 -17.66 21.11 -100.23
C ALA A 186 -18.06 20.96 -98.75
N GLU A 187 -17.11 20.60 -97.89
CA GLU A 187 -17.33 20.47 -96.44
C GLU A 187 -17.65 21.82 -95.80
N ALA A 188 -16.97 22.90 -96.19
CA ALA A 188 -17.28 24.25 -95.73
C ALA A 188 -18.71 24.67 -96.11
N SER A 189 -19.14 24.34 -97.33
CA SER A 189 -20.50 24.62 -97.80
C SER A 189 -21.57 23.84 -97.02
N ALA A 190 -21.28 22.59 -96.63
CA ALA A 190 -22.19 21.78 -95.83
C ALA A 190 -22.31 22.31 -94.39
N ILE A 191 -21.18 22.69 -93.79
CA ILE A 191 -21.16 23.32 -92.46
C ILE A 191 -21.94 24.63 -92.48
N ALA A 192 -21.72 25.50 -93.48
CA ALA A 192 -22.41 26.78 -93.60
C ALA A 192 -23.94 26.62 -93.74
N LYS A 193 -24.41 25.67 -94.55
CA LYS A 193 -25.85 25.35 -94.67
C LYS A 193 -26.46 24.96 -93.34
N ASN A 194 -25.75 24.16 -92.53
CA ASN A 194 -26.23 23.75 -91.21
C ASN A 194 -26.32 24.93 -90.23
N TYR A 195 -25.41 25.91 -90.33
CA TYR A 195 -25.49 27.12 -89.51
C TYR A 195 -26.69 28.01 -89.89
N ILE A 196 -26.93 28.21 -91.20
CA ILE A 196 -28.05 29.01 -91.69
C ILE A 196 -29.39 28.37 -91.28
N LYS A 197 -29.52 27.05 -91.46
CA LYS A 197 -30.73 26.30 -91.09
C LYS A 197 -30.99 26.29 -89.58
N LYS A 198 -29.94 26.38 -88.75
CA LYS A 198 -30.06 26.46 -87.29
C LYS A 198 -30.37 27.87 -86.79
N SER A 199 -30.21 28.90 -87.62
CA SER A 199 -30.47 30.30 -87.28
C SER A 199 -31.85 30.82 -87.68
N GLU A 200 -32.66 30.00 -88.35
CA GLU A 200 -34.09 30.28 -88.52
C GLU A 200 -34.82 29.96 -87.20
N PRO A 201 -35.59 30.89 -86.62
CA PRO A 201 -36.32 30.69 -85.37
C PRO A 201 -37.48 29.69 -85.48
#